data_AF-A0A0C9Q1T7-F1
#
_entry.id   AF-A0A0C9Q1T7-F1
#
_cell.length_a   1.000
_cell.length_b   1.000
_cell.length_c   1.000
_cell.angle_alpha   90.00
_cell.angle_beta   90.00
_cell.angle_gamma   90.00
#
_symmetry.space_group_name_H-M   'P 1'
#
loop_
_entity.id
_entity.type
_entity.pdbx_description
1 polymer ?
#
loop_
_entity_poly.entity_id
_entity_poly.type
_entity_poly.pdbx_seq_one_letter_code
_entity_poly.pdbx_strand_id
1 'polypeptide(L)'
;MKKTFGETPVYPIIGNHEANPLNIFAPATIDDEEISTKWLYELLADIWIDSGWLPECTRDTILKGGYYTVSPKKGFRIIGLNNNVAYTSNWWLIHEPNDLGGQLKWLADTLLEAEENSEFVHIITHVPSGSSDQQSTWSREYRRIINRFANIITGQFTGHTHRDEFNIFYDPQDFSKIINVAWNGGSITTWAFVNPNYRTCTINSKTYEVEDVDNWMYNMTEANLTPDEPPNWVKSYSFKDEYGLEDLSYNSIRDLIIELSKEGPKATIYHRHMSKDAKLAWKPWDCDAKCALENACRIVTSASTNNTDCNYLENLTS
;
A
#
# COMPACT_ATOMS: atom_id res chain seq x y z
N MET A 1 10.95 13.32 11.64
CA MET A 1 11.48 12.97 10.30
C MET A 1 12.62 13.88 9.87
N LYS A 2 12.39 15.19 9.59
CA LYS A 2 13.46 16.08 9.07
C LYS A 2 14.73 16.11 9.92
N LYS A 3 14.59 16.22 11.25
CA LYS A 3 15.73 16.17 12.19
C LYS A 3 16.57 14.89 12.08
N THR A 4 15.94 13.74 11.85
CA THR A 4 16.59 12.42 11.83
C THR A 4 17.19 12.10 10.48
N PHE A 5 16.47 12.38 9.39
CA PHE A 5 16.82 11.98 8.03
C PHE A 5 17.53 13.07 7.21
N GLY A 6 17.57 14.31 7.72
CA GLY A 6 18.33 15.41 7.14
C GLY A 6 17.92 15.73 5.70
N GLU A 7 18.84 15.49 4.76
CA GLU A 7 18.69 15.73 3.33
C GLU A 7 18.09 14.55 2.56
N THR A 8 17.86 13.41 3.23
CA THR A 8 17.21 12.26 2.59
C THR A 8 15.81 12.67 2.11
N PRO A 9 15.48 12.51 0.82
CA PRO A 9 14.14 12.82 0.32
C PRO A 9 13.07 11.97 1.03
N VAL A 10 11.93 12.60 1.31
CA VAL A 10 10.76 11.95 1.89
C VAL A 10 9.59 12.22 0.96
N TYR A 11 8.85 11.17 0.59
CA TYR A 11 7.68 11.29 -0.27
C TYR A 11 6.43 10.90 0.54
N PRO A 12 5.81 11.84 1.27
CA PRO A 12 4.68 11.55 2.13
C PRO A 12 3.39 11.36 1.33
N ILE A 13 2.39 10.72 1.93
CA ILE A 13 1.02 10.66 1.42
C ILE A 13 0.04 10.87 2.58
N ILE A 14 -1.22 11.10 2.27
CA ILE A 14 -2.27 11.36 3.26
C ILE A 14 -2.96 10.04 3.62
N GLY A 15 -3.08 9.74 4.90
CA GLY A 15 -3.92 8.66 5.38
C GLY A 15 -5.38 9.10 5.64
N ASN A 16 -6.20 8.17 6.13
CA ASN A 16 -7.61 8.46 6.41
C ASN A 16 -7.83 9.22 7.75
N HIS A 17 -6.77 9.38 8.56
CA HIS A 17 -6.81 9.98 9.91
C HIS A 17 -6.35 11.43 9.97
N GLU A 18 -5.86 11.98 8.86
CA GLU A 18 -5.33 13.34 8.80
C GLU A 18 -6.41 14.42 8.82
N ALA A 19 -7.60 14.12 8.29
CA ALA A 19 -8.73 15.04 8.28
C ALA A 19 -9.52 15.02 9.59
N ASN A 20 -10.13 16.15 9.92
CA ASN A 20 -11.13 16.27 10.97
C ASN A 20 -12.40 16.90 10.39
N PRO A 21 -13.58 16.23 10.48
CA PRO A 21 -13.81 14.91 11.06
C PRO A 21 -13.11 13.76 10.33
N LEU A 22 -12.90 12.64 11.04
CA LEU A 22 -12.20 11.45 10.54
C LEU A 22 -12.78 10.96 9.20
N ASN A 23 -11.91 10.56 8.27
CA ASN A 23 -12.23 10.03 6.93
C ASN A 23 -12.88 11.01 5.94
N ILE A 24 -13.16 12.26 6.33
CA ILE A 24 -13.90 13.19 5.48
C ILE A 24 -12.93 14.01 4.62
N PHE A 25 -12.94 13.75 3.31
CA PHE A 25 -12.14 14.46 2.32
C PHE A 25 -13.05 15.07 1.25
N ALA A 26 -13.29 16.37 1.39
CA ALA A 26 -14.17 17.13 0.51
C ALA A 26 -13.56 17.33 -0.89
N PRO A 27 -14.40 17.39 -1.94
CA PRO A 27 -13.97 17.86 -3.25
C PRO A 27 -13.42 19.29 -3.17
N ALA A 28 -12.43 19.61 -4.01
CA ALA A 28 -11.86 20.97 -4.06
C ALA A 28 -12.84 22.05 -4.54
N THR A 29 -14.02 21.68 -5.06
CA THR A 29 -15.09 22.61 -5.41
C THR A 29 -15.91 23.08 -4.19
N ILE A 30 -15.69 22.49 -3.01
CA ILE A 30 -16.35 22.89 -1.77
C ILE A 30 -15.48 23.94 -1.08
N ASP A 31 -15.92 25.20 -1.17
CA ASP A 31 -15.21 26.37 -0.63
C ASP A 31 -15.74 26.84 0.75
N ASP A 32 -16.75 26.16 1.29
CA ASP A 32 -17.28 26.48 2.62
C ASP A 32 -16.28 26.07 3.71
N GLU A 33 -15.78 27.05 4.47
CA GLU A 33 -14.72 26.87 5.47
C GLU A 33 -15.10 25.89 6.60
N GLU A 34 -16.39 25.67 6.88
CA GLU A 34 -16.82 24.76 7.96
C GLU A 34 -16.72 23.29 7.55
N ILE A 35 -16.79 22.98 6.26
CA ILE A 35 -16.90 21.61 5.75
C ILE A 35 -15.84 21.24 4.71
N SER A 36 -15.07 22.22 4.22
CA SER A 36 -13.97 22.01 3.29
C SER A 36 -12.77 21.34 3.96
N THR A 37 -12.05 20.52 3.21
CA THR A 37 -10.76 19.92 3.63
C THR A 37 -9.56 20.74 3.13
N LYS A 38 -9.78 21.93 2.55
CA LYS A 38 -8.72 22.76 1.96
C LYS A 38 -7.64 23.15 2.97
N TRP A 39 -8.01 23.45 4.21
CA TRP A 39 -7.08 23.77 5.30
C TRP A 39 -5.99 22.70 5.47
N LEU A 40 -6.36 21.41 5.32
CA LEU A 40 -5.44 20.30 5.46
C LEU A 40 -4.46 20.26 4.29
N TYR A 41 -4.95 20.45 3.06
CA TYR A 41 -4.10 20.44 1.87
C TYR A 41 -3.15 21.64 1.84
N GLU A 42 -3.59 22.83 2.26
CA GLU A 42 -2.72 24.00 2.41
C GLU A 42 -1.63 23.75 3.45
N LEU A 43 -1.99 23.26 4.64
CA LEU A 43 -1.05 22.92 5.69
C LEU A 43 -0.02 21.87 5.26
N LEU A 44 -0.47 20.80 4.59
CA LEU A 44 0.41 19.73 4.12
C LEU A 44 1.33 20.20 3.00
N ALA A 45 0.82 21.01 2.06
CA ALA A 45 1.65 21.61 1.01
C ALA A 45 2.79 22.44 1.64
N ASP A 46 2.46 23.31 2.59
CA ASP A 46 3.45 24.13 3.30
C ASP A 46 4.47 23.26 4.03
N ILE A 47 4.02 22.29 4.85
CA ILE A 47 4.93 21.41 5.60
C ILE A 47 5.85 20.62 4.67
N TRP A 48 5.31 20.01 3.61
CA TRP A 48 6.08 19.13 2.72
C TRP A 48 7.07 19.92 1.86
N ILE A 49 6.68 21.11 1.39
CA ILE A 49 7.55 21.95 0.56
C ILE A 49 8.60 22.67 1.42
N ASP A 50 8.22 23.26 2.55
CA ASP A 50 9.15 23.97 3.45
C ASP A 50 10.17 23.01 4.09
N SER A 51 9.79 21.75 4.27
CA SER A 51 10.72 20.70 4.70
C SER A 51 11.69 20.25 3.60
N GLY A 52 11.52 20.73 2.36
CA GLY A 52 12.28 20.33 1.17
C GLY A 52 12.02 18.87 0.76
N TRP A 53 10.86 18.32 1.10
CA TRP A 53 10.49 16.95 0.76
C TRP A 53 9.90 16.86 -0.65
N LEU A 54 9.09 17.87 -1.02
CA LEU A 54 8.50 18.01 -2.34
C LEU A 54 8.87 19.37 -2.96
N PRO A 55 8.99 19.46 -4.28
CA PRO A 55 9.24 20.73 -4.96
C PRO A 55 7.96 21.58 -5.03
N GLU A 56 8.11 22.90 -5.11
CA GLU A 56 6.97 23.84 -5.18
C GLU A 56 5.98 23.53 -6.32
N CYS A 57 6.43 22.93 -7.43
CA CYS A 57 5.55 22.54 -8.53
C CYS A 57 4.50 21.48 -8.16
N THR A 58 4.62 20.78 -7.04
CA THR A 58 3.57 19.86 -6.55
C THR A 58 2.42 20.57 -5.85
N ARG A 59 2.57 21.86 -5.50
CA ARG A 59 1.57 22.58 -4.69
C ARG A 59 0.18 22.53 -5.32
N ASP A 60 0.06 22.77 -6.61
CA ASP A 60 -1.24 22.82 -7.29
C ASP A 60 -2.03 21.52 -7.18
N THR A 61 -1.38 20.35 -7.34
CA THR A 61 -2.06 19.05 -7.21
C THR A 61 -2.34 18.69 -5.76
N ILE A 62 -1.45 19.08 -4.84
CA ILE A 62 -1.69 18.91 -3.40
C ILE A 62 -2.92 19.71 -2.98
N LEU A 63 -3.02 20.98 -3.37
CA LEU A 63 -4.18 21.83 -3.06
C LEU A 63 -5.47 21.32 -3.72
N LYS A 64 -5.36 20.72 -4.91
CA LYS A 64 -6.51 20.17 -5.63
C LYS A 64 -7.08 18.90 -5.00
N GLY A 65 -6.26 18.07 -4.36
CA GLY A 65 -6.77 16.81 -3.81
C GLY A 65 -5.79 15.97 -3.01
N GLY A 66 -4.68 16.54 -2.57
CA GLY A 66 -3.70 15.87 -1.72
C GLY A 66 -2.85 14.81 -2.42
N TYR A 67 -2.80 14.83 -3.75
CA TYR A 67 -1.97 13.93 -4.57
C TYR A 67 -0.91 14.72 -5.34
N TYR A 68 0.15 14.04 -5.78
CA TYR A 68 1.24 14.66 -6.54
C TYR A 68 2.05 13.63 -7.31
N THR A 69 2.90 14.12 -8.21
CA THR A 69 3.96 13.34 -8.84
C THR A 69 5.28 14.11 -8.81
N VAL A 70 6.39 13.38 -8.72
CA VAL A 70 7.75 13.91 -8.81
C VAL A 70 8.62 12.93 -9.62
N SER A 71 9.67 13.44 -10.26
CA SER A 71 10.68 12.61 -10.93
C SER A 71 12.04 12.78 -10.24
N PRO A 72 12.35 11.99 -9.19
CA PRO A 72 13.58 12.15 -8.41
C PRO A 72 14.85 11.94 -9.22
N LYS A 73 14.76 11.14 -10.28
CA LYS A 73 15.84 10.81 -11.21
C LYS A 73 15.26 10.71 -12.62
N LYS A 74 16.06 11.04 -13.64
CA LYS A 74 15.65 10.86 -15.04
C LYS A 74 15.25 9.41 -15.29
N GLY A 75 14.09 9.19 -15.91
CA GLY A 75 13.57 7.85 -16.18
C GLY A 75 12.85 7.19 -15.01
N PHE A 76 12.59 7.93 -13.92
CA PHE A 76 11.88 7.41 -12.76
C PHE A 76 10.93 8.45 -12.16
N ARG A 77 9.70 8.02 -11.94
CA ARG A 77 8.61 8.83 -11.41
C ARG A 77 8.02 8.19 -10.16
N ILE A 78 7.72 9.02 -9.17
CA ILE A 78 6.92 8.66 -8.01
C ILE A 78 5.57 9.35 -8.13
N ILE A 79 4.49 8.61 -7.87
CA ILE A 79 3.12 9.11 -7.81
C ILE A 79 2.59 8.85 -6.39
N GLY A 80 2.33 9.92 -5.64
CA GLY A 80 1.67 9.86 -4.34
C GLY A 80 0.19 10.13 -4.51
N LEU A 81 -0.66 9.16 -4.16
CA LEU A 81 -2.12 9.27 -4.28
C LEU A 81 -2.77 9.56 -2.93
N ASN A 82 -3.86 10.33 -2.98
CA ASN A 82 -4.82 10.43 -1.90
C ASN A 82 -6.01 9.54 -2.23
N ASN A 83 -5.91 8.24 -1.93
CA ASN A 83 -7.02 7.33 -2.17
C ASN A 83 -8.10 7.34 -1.07
N ASN A 84 -8.05 8.31 -0.15
CA ASN A 84 -9.16 8.57 0.78
C ASN A 84 -10.38 9.18 0.09
N VAL A 85 -10.19 9.76 -1.11
CA VAL A 85 -11.29 10.20 -1.98
C VAL A 85 -12.24 9.06 -2.37
N ALA A 86 -11.79 7.81 -2.22
CA ALA A 86 -12.55 6.59 -2.48
C ALA A 86 -12.85 5.77 -1.23
N TYR A 87 -12.53 6.29 -0.05
CA TYR A 87 -12.76 5.58 1.21
C TYR A 87 -14.25 5.45 1.51
N THR A 88 -14.74 4.26 1.88
CA THR A 88 -16.18 4.01 2.07
C THR A 88 -16.83 4.85 3.18
N SER A 89 -16.04 5.31 4.16
CA SER A 89 -16.51 6.26 5.17
C SER A 89 -16.34 7.74 4.79
N ASN A 90 -15.83 8.06 3.60
CA ASN A 90 -15.83 9.42 3.09
C ASN A 90 -17.21 9.76 2.52
N TRP A 91 -18.05 10.44 3.31
CA TRP A 91 -19.45 10.69 2.95
C TRP A 91 -19.63 11.64 1.76
N TRP A 92 -18.59 12.36 1.35
CA TRP A 92 -18.61 13.13 0.10
C TRP A 92 -18.81 12.27 -1.15
N LEU A 93 -18.53 10.96 -1.08
CA LEU A 93 -18.88 10.02 -2.15
C LEU A 93 -20.40 9.92 -2.41
N ILE A 94 -21.25 10.32 -1.47
CA ILE A 94 -22.71 10.41 -1.70
C ILE A 94 -23.02 11.58 -2.64
N HIS A 95 -22.25 12.67 -2.52
CA HIS A 95 -22.39 13.86 -3.36
C HIS A 95 -21.73 13.68 -4.73
N GLU A 96 -20.49 13.17 -4.76
CA GLU A 96 -19.68 12.97 -5.95
C GLU A 96 -19.15 11.52 -6.01
N PRO A 97 -19.97 10.56 -6.48
CA PRO A 97 -19.61 9.13 -6.45
C PRO A 97 -18.66 8.70 -7.57
N ASN A 98 -18.42 9.55 -8.57
CA ASN A 98 -17.70 9.21 -9.80
C ASN A 98 -16.34 9.91 -9.83
N ASP A 99 -15.28 9.18 -9.46
CA ASP A 99 -13.90 9.68 -9.45
C ASP A 99 -13.77 11.06 -8.76
N LEU A 100 -14.08 11.11 -7.46
CA LEU A 100 -14.09 12.34 -6.68
C LEU A 100 -12.78 13.13 -6.87
N GLY A 101 -12.90 14.36 -7.36
CA GLY A 101 -11.76 15.24 -7.66
C GLY A 101 -10.94 14.87 -8.92
N GLY A 102 -11.43 13.93 -9.73
CA GLY A 102 -10.83 13.50 -11.00
C GLY A 102 -9.47 12.83 -10.86
N GLN A 103 -9.20 12.16 -9.73
CA GLN A 103 -7.87 11.65 -9.39
C GLN A 103 -7.48 10.43 -10.23
N LEU A 104 -8.41 9.53 -10.54
CA LEU A 104 -8.12 8.38 -11.43
C LEU A 104 -7.87 8.84 -12.85
N LYS A 105 -8.63 9.83 -13.34
CA LYS A 105 -8.31 10.45 -14.63
C LYS A 105 -6.90 11.05 -14.63
N TRP A 106 -6.56 11.83 -13.60
CA TRP A 106 -5.22 12.42 -13.46
C TRP A 106 -4.12 11.34 -13.40
N LEU A 107 -4.36 10.24 -12.68
CA LEU A 107 -3.43 9.11 -12.61
C LEU A 107 -3.20 8.49 -14.00
N ALA A 108 -4.27 8.23 -14.76
CA ALA A 108 -4.17 7.66 -16.10
C ALA A 108 -3.40 8.58 -17.06
N ASP A 109 -3.67 9.90 -17.01
CA ASP A 109 -2.96 10.89 -17.82
C ASP A 109 -1.47 10.96 -17.43
N THR A 110 -1.16 10.91 -16.13
CA THR A 110 0.23 10.95 -15.60
C THR A 110 1.01 9.68 -15.97
N LEU A 111 0.37 8.50 -15.93
CA LEU A 111 0.98 7.24 -16.35
C LEU A 111 1.21 7.19 -17.86
N LEU A 112 0.31 7.77 -18.65
CA LEU A 112 0.51 7.91 -20.09
C LEU A 112 1.73 8.80 -20.40
N GLU A 113 1.85 9.94 -19.72
CA GLU A 113 3.02 10.82 -19.85
C GLU A 113 4.32 10.07 -19.46
N ALA A 114 4.30 9.29 -18.38
CA ALA A 114 5.44 8.48 -17.96
C ALA A 114 5.81 7.40 -19.00
N GLU A 115 4.82 6.73 -19.59
CA GLU A 115 5.02 5.75 -20.68
C GLU A 115 5.67 6.41 -21.90
N GLU A 116 5.17 7.56 -22.35
CA GLU A 116 5.72 8.33 -23.47
C GLU A 116 7.16 8.80 -23.21
N ASN A 117 7.48 9.12 -21.95
CA ASN A 117 8.81 9.53 -21.52
C ASN A 117 9.73 8.37 -21.15
N SER A 118 9.30 7.12 -21.34
CA SER A 118 10.07 5.91 -20.98
C SER A 118 10.52 5.90 -19.51
N GLU A 119 9.63 6.29 -18.60
CA GLU A 119 9.87 6.30 -17.16
C GLU A 119 9.34 5.03 -16.50
N PHE A 120 10.07 4.53 -15.50
CA PHE A 120 9.53 3.58 -14.53
C PHE A 120 8.78 4.33 -13.43
N VAL A 121 7.74 3.71 -12.88
CA VAL A 121 6.82 4.36 -11.94
C VAL A 121 6.71 3.58 -10.63
N HIS A 122 6.87 4.29 -9.52
CA HIS A 122 6.42 3.84 -8.19
C HIS A 122 5.15 4.58 -7.79
N ILE A 123 4.16 3.83 -7.30
CA ILE A 123 2.92 4.40 -6.75
C ILE A 123 2.89 4.19 -5.25
N ILE A 124 2.58 5.25 -4.50
CA ILE A 124 2.44 5.21 -3.04
C ILE A 124 1.00 5.60 -2.71
N THR A 125 0.27 4.74 -1.99
CA THR A 125 -1.12 4.97 -1.57
C THR A 125 -1.32 4.59 -0.11
N HIS A 126 -2.37 5.07 0.55
CA HIS A 126 -2.61 4.69 1.94
C HIS A 126 -3.37 3.37 2.02
N VAL A 127 -4.56 3.32 1.44
CA VAL A 127 -5.44 2.15 1.51
C VAL A 127 -5.03 1.12 0.44
N PRO A 128 -4.79 -0.15 0.78
CA PRO A 128 -4.45 -1.16 -0.21
C PRO A 128 -5.58 -1.40 -1.21
N SER A 129 -5.19 -1.80 -2.42
CA SER A 129 -6.15 -2.29 -3.42
C SER A 129 -6.84 -3.56 -2.93
N GLY A 130 -8.09 -3.76 -3.33
CA GLY A 130 -8.88 -4.90 -2.85
C GLY A 130 -9.47 -4.75 -1.45
N SER A 131 -9.09 -3.72 -0.67
CA SER A 131 -9.70 -3.46 0.62
C SER A 131 -11.21 -3.17 0.48
N SER A 132 -12.01 -3.72 1.40
CA SER A 132 -13.42 -3.37 1.56
C SER A 132 -13.64 -1.91 1.95
N ASP A 133 -12.60 -1.22 2.40
CA ASP A 133 -12.64 0.20 2.75
C ASP A 133 -12.59 1.12 1.52
N GLN A 134 -12.44 0.58 0.32
CA GLN A 134 -12.48 1.31 -0.94
C GLN A 134 -13.80 1.08 -1.67
N GLN A 135 -14.38 2.15 -2.23
CA GLN A 135 -15.55 2.10 -3.11
C GLN A 135 -15.27 1.12 -4.28
N SER A 136 -16.19 0.18 -4.50
CA SER A 136 -16.02 -0.90 -5.49
C SER A 136 -15.75 -0.39 -6.91
N THR A 137 -16.46 0.65 -7.35
CA THR A 137 -16.25 1.29 -8.66
C THR A 137 -14.86 1.88 -8.77
N TRP A 138 -14.41 2.67 -7.79
CA TRP A 138 -13.07 3.26 -7.81
C TRP A 138 -11.99 2.17 -7.82
N SER A 139 -12.11 1.16 -6.95
CA SER A 139 -11.15 0.06 -6.87
C SER A 139 -11.06 -0.74 -8.17
N ARG A 140 -12.18 -0.96 -8.87
CA ARG A 140 -12.21 -1.59 -10.19
C ARG A 140 -11.50 -0.74 -11.26
N GLU A 141 -11.76 0.56 -11.31
CA GLU A 141 -11.14 1.44 -12.30
C GLU A 141 -9.64 1.66 -12.01
N TYR A 142 -9.23 1.75 -10.73
CA TYR A 142 -7.82 1.74 -10.34
C TYR A 142 -7.12 0.48 -10.85
N ARG A 143 -7.70 -0.71 -10.59
CA ARG A 143 -7.14 -1.97 -11.11
C ARG A 143 -7.01 -1.97 -12.63
N ARG A 144 -7.96 -1.41 -13.37
CA ARG A 144 -7.87 -1.30 -14.84
C ARG A 144 -6.72 -0.40 -15.30
N ILE A 145 -6.50 0.72 -14.60
CA ILE A 145 -5.37 1.62 -14.86
C ILE A 145 -4.05 0.90 -14.59
N ILE A 146 -3.92 0.24 -13.43
CA ILE A 146 -2.71 -0.56 -13.12
C ILE A 146 -2.47 -1.62 -14.19
N ASN A 147 -3.52 -2.35 -14.60
CA ASN A 147 -3.39 -3.38 -15.64
C ASN A 147 -2.94 -2.81 -16.99
N ARG A 148 -3.39 -1.61 -17.38
CA ARG A 148 -2.99 -0.97 -18.63
C ARG A 148 -1.53 -0.53 -18.62
N PHE A 149 -1.02 -0.08 -17.48
CA PHE A 149 0.33 0.48 -17.35
C PHE A 149 1.30 -0.43 -16.58
N ALA A 150 0.97 -1.72 -16.46
CA ALA A 150 1.75 -2.68 -15.67
C ALA A 150 3.20 -2.82 -16.15
N ASN A 151 3.46 -2.54 -17.44
CA ASN A 151 4.79 -2.53 -18.05
C ASN A 151 5.73 -1.43 -17.51
N ILE A 152 5.20 -0.33 -16.96
CA ILE A 152 6.02 0.76 -16.41
C ILE A 152 5.92 0.87 -14.89
N ILE A 153 4.89 0.30 -14.26
CA ILE A 153 4.71 0.34 -12.80
C ILE A 153 5.56 -0.76 -12.16
N THR A 154 6.72 -0.39 -11.61
CA THR A 154 7.70 -1.35 -11.06
C THR A 154 7.67 -1.45 -9.53
N GLY A 155 6.84 -0.66 -8.87
CA GLY A 155 6.59 -0.77 -7.44
C GLY A 155 5.29 -0.10 -7.00
N GLN A 156 4.55 -0.76 -6.12
CA GLN A 156 3.43 -0.16 -5.40
C GLN A 156 3.63 -0.36 -3.89
N PHE A 157 3.38 0.69 -3.10
CA PHE A 157 3.57 0.68 -1.65
C PHE A 157 2.33 1.23 -0.96
N THR A 158 1.83 0.48 0.02
CA THR A 158 0.57 0.78 0.71
C THR A 158 0.70 0.69 2.23
N GLY A 159 -0.37 1.04 2.96
CA GLY A 159 -0.42 0.98 4.42
C GLY A 159 -1.82 0.61 4.93
N HIS A 160 -2.35 1.43 5.85
CA HIS A 160 -3.72 1.40 6.39
C HIS A 160 -4.14 0.16 7.20
N THR A 161 -3.88 -1.07 6.73
CA THR A 161 -4.37 -2.29 7.42
C THR A 161 -3.60 -2.58 8.71
N HIS A 162 -2.46 -1.92 8.91
CA HIS A 162 -1.52 -2.10 10.03
C HIS A 162 -0.89 -3.50 10.09
N ARG A 163 -1.14 -4.33 9.09
CA ARG A 163 -0.69 -5.71 8.98
C ARG A 163 0.44 -5.83 7.97
N ASP A 164 1.27 -6.84 8.16
CA ASP A 164 2.24 -7.29 7.18
C ASP A 164 1.51 -8.06 6.08
N GLU A 165 1.26 -7.40 4.95
CA GLU A 165 0.48 -7.97 3.85
C GLU A 165 1.10 -7.51 2.52
N PHE A 166 0.62 -8.11 1.43
CA PHE A 166 0.84 -7.63 0.08
C PHE A 166 -0.34 -8.06 -0.80
N ASN A 167 -0.57 -7.33 -1.88
CA ASN A 167 -1.61 -7.63 -2.87
C ASN A 167 -0.98 -7.84 -4.24
N ILE A 168 -1.52 -8.78 -5.01
CA ILE A 168 -1.10 -9.00 -6.40
C ILE A 168 -2.19 -8.59 -7.39
N PHE A 169 -1.77 -8.29 -8.61
CA PHE A 169 -2.64 -7.97 -9.72
C PHE A 169 -2.45 -9.03 -10.80
N TYR A 170 -3.53 -9.71 -11.17
CA TYR A 170 -3.55 -10.63 -12.30
C TYR A 170 -3.84 -9.92 -13.62
N ASP A 171 -3.27 -10.46 -14.70
CA ASP A 171 -3.66 -10.12 -16.07
C ASP A 171 -5.17 -10.41 -16.26
N PRO A 172 -5.95 -9.44 -16.77
CA PRO A 172 -7.40 -9.61 -16.90
C PRO A 172 -7.80 -10.67 -17.94
N GLN A 173 -6.89 -11.10 -18.81
CA GLN A 173 -7.09 -12.12 -19.83
C GLN A 173 -6.48 -13.48 -19.45
N ASP A 174 -5.57 -13.51 -18.47
CA ASP A 174 -4.83 -14.70 -18.05
C ASP A 174 -4.53 -14.68 -16.55
N PHE A 175 -5.43 -15.25 -15.75
CA PHE A 175 -5.34 -15.30 -14.29
C PHE A 175 -4.16 -16.13 -13.77
N SER A 176 -3.42 -16.83 -14.64
CA SER A 176 -2.17 -17.49 -14.27
C SER A 176 -0.95 -16.55 -14.24
N LYS A 177 -1.11 -15.31 -14.72
CA LYS A 177 -0.05 -14.30 -14.83
C LYS A 177 -0.26 -13.16 -13.86
N ILE A 178 0.68 -13.02 -12.94
CA ILE A 178 0.84 -11.81 -12.12
C ILE A 178 1.50 -10.74 -12.99
N ILE A 179 1.01 -9.51 -12.89
CA ILE A 179 1.52 -8.35 -13.63
C ILE A 179 1.91 -7.19 -12.72
N ASN A 180 1.54 -7.23 -11.43
CA ASN A 180 1.99 -6.25 -10.46
C ASN A 180 1.86 -6.74 -9.01
N VAL A 181 2.60 -6.10 -8.10
CA VAL A 181 2.59 -6.40 -6.67
C VAL A 181 2.61 -5.09 -5.88
N ALA A 182 1.73 -4.98 -4.89
CA ALA A 182 1.66 -3.88 -3.95
C ALA A 182 2.02 -4.35 -2.54
N TRP A 183 3.04 -3.73 -1.96
CA TRP A 183 3.60 -4.10 -0.66
C TRP A 183 3.01 -3.24 0.45
N ASN A 184 2.35 -3.85 1.44
CA ASN A 184 1.76 -3.13 2.56
C ASN A 184 2.76 -3.01 3.71
N GLY A 185 3.12 -1.78 4.10
CA GLY A 185 4.17 -1.49 5.08
C GLY A 185 3.89 -1.89 6.52
N GLY A 186 2.65 -2.23 6.88
CA GLY A 186 2.25 -2.45 8.27
C GLY A 186 2.05 -1.14 9.04
N SER A 187 2.56 -1.06 10.27
CA SER A 187 2.38 0.11 11.14
C SER A 187 3.41 0.20 12.26
N ILE A 188 3.80 1.44 12.59
CA ILE A 188 4.51 1.74 13.84
C ILE A 188 3.54 1.65 15.03
N THR A 189 2.28 2.06 14.87
CA THR A 189 1.28 1.92 15.93
C THR A 189 0.97 0.45 16.21
N THR A 190 0.66 0.15 17.48
CA THR A 190 0.21 -1.16 17.94
C THR A 190 -1.28 -1.40 17.70
N TRP A 191 -1.99 -0.42 17.15
CA TRP A 191 -3.43 -0.52 16.90
C TRP A 191 -3.73 -1.48 15.73
N ALA A 192 -4.52 -2.53 15.87
CA ALA A 192 -4.75 -3.22 17.12
C ALA A 192 -4.02 -4.56 17.09
N PHE A 193 -3.41 -4.91 18.21
CA PHE A 193 -2.89 -6.24 18.48
C PHE A 193 -1.74 -6.67 17.56
N VAL A 194 -0.87 -5.73 17.23
CA VAL A 194 0.32 -5.98 16.42
C VAL A 194 1.56 -5.36 17.05
N ASN A 195 2.74 -5.92 16.77
CA ASN A 195 4.00 -5.28 17.14
C ASN A 195 4.28 -4.08 16.21
N PRO A 196 4.97 -3.02 16.67
CA PRO A 196 5.44 -1.94 15.82
C PRO A 196 6.42 -2.46 14.77
N ASN A 197 6.30 -2.00 13.53
CA ASN A 197 7.26 -2.27 12.47
C ASN A 197 7.54 -1.06 11.57
N TYR A 198 8.61 -1.18 10.80
CA TYR A 198 8.81 -0.49 9.54
C TYR A 198 9.42 -1.47 8.52
N ARG A 199 9.52 -1.05 7.27
CA ARG A 199 10.12 -1.84 6.19
C ARG A 199 11.20 -1.09 5.47
N THR A 200 12.14 -1.84 4.91
CA THR A 200 13.10 -1.36 3.92
C THR A 200 12.99 -2.24 2.68
N CYS A 201 12.92 -1.63 1.50
CA CYS A 201 12.85 -2.35 0.23
C CYS A 201 14.18 -2.19 -0.51
N THR A 202 14.73 -3.30 -0.98
CA THR A 202 15.87 -3.28 -1.90
C THR A 202 15.32 -3.07 -3.31
N ILE A 203 15.79 -2.03 -4.01
CA ILE A 203 15.28 -1.63 -5.31
C ILE A 203 16.38 -1.77 -6.37
N ASN A 204 16.06 -2.42 -7.49
CA ASN A 204 16.96 -2.51 -8.63
C ASN A 204 17.27 -1.11 -9.17
N SER A 205 18.54 -0.71 -9.16
CA SER A 205 18.93 0.65 -9.56
C SER A 205 18.67 1.01 -11.03
N LYS A 206 18.35 0.03 -11.89
CA LYS A 206 18.12 0.22 -13.34
C LYS A 206 16.65 0.08 -13.73
N THR A 207 15.97 -0.94 -13.20
CA THR A 207 14.56 -1.22 -13.52
C THR A 207 13.60 -0.65 -12.48
N TYR A 208 14.10 -0.25 -11.31
CA TYR A 208 13.32 0.19 -10.17
C TYR A 208 12.36 -0.88 -9.62
N GLU A 209 12.53 -2.14 -10.01
CA GLU A 209 11.76 -3.25 -9.44
C GLU A 209 12.20 -3.54 -8.00
N VAL A 210 11.25 -4.03 -7.18
CA VAL A 210 11.53 -4.48 -5.82
C VAL A 210 12.24 -5.83 -5.87
N GLU A 211 13.45 -5.90 -5.32
CA GLU A 211 14.28 -7.12 -5.32
C GLU A 211 14.17 -7.90 -4.01
N ASP A 212 13.91 -7.22 -2.88
CA ASP A 212 13.62 -7.83 -1.59
C ASP A 212 12.93 -6.84 -0.64
N VAL A 213 12.25 -7.36 0.39
CA VAL A 213 11.57 -6.58 1.41
C VAL A 213 11.99 -7.08 2.79
N ASP A 214 12.70 -6.21 3.52
CA ASP A 214 13.14 -6.45 4.88
C ASP A 214 12.13 -5.86 5.87
N ASN A 215 11.69 -6.70 6.82
CA ASN A 215 10.76 -6.32 7.87
C ASN A 215 11.50 -6.10 9.18
N TRP A 216 11.32 -4.93 9.79
CA TRP A 216 11.94 -4.55 11.05
C TRP A 216 10.87 -4.33 12.11
N MET A 217 11.01 -4.93 13.28
CA MET A 217 10.06 -4.78 14.37
C MET A 217 10.77 -4.71 15.72
N TYR A 218 10.02 -4.41 16.76
CA TYR A 218 10.39 -4.82 18.10
C TYR A 218 9.22 -5.50 18.79
N ASN A 219 9.53 -6.42 19.70
CA ASN A 219 8.51 -7.15 20.46
C ASN A 219 8.00 -6.27 21.61
N MET A 220 6.71 -5.91 21.58
CA MET A 220 6.06 -5.11 22.62
C MET A 220 6.11 -5.79 24.00
N THR A 221 5.98 -7.12 24.06
CA THR A 221 6.04 -7.83 25.34
C THR A 221 7.41 -7.70 25.97
N GLU A 222 8.49 -7.82 25.18
CA GLU A 222 9.86 -7.65 25.66
C GLU A 222 10.13 -6.20 26.07
N ALA A 223 9.76 -5.23 25.23
CA ALA A 223 9.94 -3.81 25.54
C ALA A 223 9.23 -3.39 26.84
N ASN A 224 8.05 -3.95 27.13
CA ASN A 224 7.31 -3.66 28.35
C ASN A 224 7.97 -4.23 29.63
N LEU A 225 8.91 -5.17 29.52
CA LEU A 225 9.67 -5.65 30.67
C LEU A 225 10.77 -4.66 31.11
N THR A 226 11.18 -3.76 30.21
CA THR A 226 12.22 -2.74 30.45
C THR A 226 11.76 -1.36 29.98
N PRO A 227 10.75 -0.75 30.62
CA PRO A 227 10.11 0.47 30.14
C PRO A 227 11.01 1.71 30.12
N ASP A 228 12.10 1.69 30.89
CA ASP A 228 13.08 2.78 30.97
C ASP A 228 14.18 2.70 29.89
N GLU A 229 14.22 1.60 29.13
CA GLU A 229 15.21 1.36 28.07
C GLU A 229 14.57 1.51 26.67
N PRO A 230 15.30 2.02 25.66
CA PRO A 230 14.82 2.00 24.29
C PRO A 230 14.51 0.57 23.82
N PRO A 231 13.41 0.35 23.06
CA PRO A 231 13.08 -0.97 22.58
C PRO A 231 14.13 -1.48 21.58
N ASN A 232 14.42 -2.79 21.66
CA ASN A 232 15.35 -3.45 20.75
C ASN A 232 14.70 -3.71 19.38
N TRP A 233 15.02 -2.88 18.39
CA TRP A 233 14.60 -3.08 17.01
C TRP A 233 15.45 -4.15 16.32
N VAL A 234 14.80 -5.15 15.74
CA VAL A 234 15.45 -6.27 15.05
C VAL A 234 14.90 -6.43 13.64
N LYS A 235 15.75 -6.90 12.72
CA LYS A 235 15.26 -7.44 11.44
C LYS A 235 14.51 -8.73 11.76
N SER A 236 13.20 -8.70 11.60
CA SER A 236 12.32 -9.86 11.80
C SER A 236 12.60 -10.92 10.74
N TYR A 237 12.52 -10.52 9.46
CA TYR A 237 12.81 -11.40 8.32
C TYR A 237 13.10 -10.60 7.04
N SER A 238 13.76 -11.25 6.07
CA SER A 238 13.74 -10.87 4.65
C SER A 238 12.66 -11.70 3.97
N PHE A 239 11.81 -11.08 3.14
CA PHE A 239 10.73 -11.78 2.46
C PHE A 239 11.24 -12.95 1.61
N LYS A 240 12.34 -12.75 0.88
CA LYS A 240 12.95 -13.83 0.10
C LYS A 240 13.46 -14.96 0.97
N ASP A 241 14.22 -14.65 2.01
CA ASP A 241 14.82 -15.68 2.87
C ASP A 241 13.75 -16.48 3.63
N GLU A 242 12.73 -15.81 4.16
CA GLU A 242 11.65 -16.42 4.96
C GLU A 242 10.81 -17.41 4.14
N TYR A 243 10.55 -17.08 2.88
CA TYR A 243 9.74 -17.92 2.00
C TYR A 243 10.56 -18.80 1.04
N GLY A 244 11.90 -18.75 1.14
CA GLY A 244 12.83 -19.54 0.34
C GLY A 244 12.79 -19.21 -1.14
N LEU A 245 12.69 -17.93 -1.49
CA LEU A 245 12.59 -17.45 -2.87
C LEU A 245 13.96 -17.02 -3.42
N GLU A 246 14.30 -17.49 -4.63
CA GLU A 246 15.51 -17.04 -5.33
C GLU A 246 15.40 -15.58 -5.80
N ASP A 247 14.20 -15.14 -6.15
CA ASP A 247 13.87 -13.78 -6.59
C ASP A 247 12.39 -13.43 -6.28
N LEU A 248 12.03 -12.17 -6.53
CA LEU A 248 10.64 -11.69 -6.47
C LEU A 248 10.00 -11.62 -7.86
N SER A 249 10.42 -12.48 -8.80
CA SER A 249 9.77 -12.56 -10.10
C SER A 249 8.30 -12.98 -9.93
N TYR A 250 7.46 -12.57 -10.88
CA TYR A 250 6.03 -12.89 -10.86
C TYR A 250 5.75 -14.41 -10.87
N ASN A 251 6.65 -15.24 -11.42
CA ASN A 251 6.53 -16.69 -11.32
C ASN A 251 6.82 -17.19 -9.90
N SER A 252 7.91 -16.73 -9.26
CA SER A 252 8.24 -17.07 -7.87
C SER A 252 7.12 -16.68 -6.90
N ILE A 253 6.54 -15.48 -7.08
CA ILE A 253 5.41 -15.00 -6.26
C ILE A 253 4.15 -15.83 -6.50
N ARG A 254 3.84 -16.19 -7.75
CA ARG A 254 2.68 -17.06 -8.06
C ARG A 254 2.81 -18.41 -7.37
N ASP A 255 3.97 -19.03 -7.49
CA ASP A 255 4.21 -20.35 -6.91
C ASP A 255 4.14 -20.30 -5.38
N LEU A 256 4.63 -19.22 -4.75
CA LEU A 256 4.44 -18.96 -3.32
C LEU A 256 2.96 -18.83 -2.94
N ILE A 257 2.15 -18.08 -3.70
CA ILE A 257 0.72 -17.90 -3.39
C ILE A 257 -0.04 -19.24 -3.42
N ILE A 258 0.28 -20.11 -4.37
CA ILE A 258 -0.28 -21.46 -4.43
C ILE A 258 0.13 -22.26 -3.19
N GLU A 259 1.37 -22.12 -2.70
CA GLU A 259 1.79 -22.78 -1.46
C GLU A 259 1.11 -22.19 -0.22
N LEU A 260 0.98 -20.86 -0.13
CA LEU A 260 0.32 -20.15 0.98
C LEU A 260 -1.18 -20.42 1.06
N SER A 261 -1.82 -20.84 -0.04
CA SER A 261 -3.24 -21.21 -0.07
C SER A 261 -3.54 -22.56 0.58
N LYS A 262 -2.51 -23.34 0.94
CA LYS A 262 -2.62 -24.67 1.52
C LYS A 262 -2.07 -24.68 2.94
N GLU A 263 -2.63 -25.53 3.79
CA GLU A 263 -2.11 -25.72 5.14
C GLU A 263 -0.65 -26.19 5.09
N GLY A 264 0.21 -25.52 5.85
CA GLY A 264 1.63 -25.85 5.92
C GLY A 264 2.48 -24.79 6.61
N PRO A 265 3.79 -25.03 6.74
CA PRO A 265 4.69 -24.14 7.47
C PRO A 265 4.70 -22.71 6.95
N LYS A 266 4.72 -22.50 5.62
CA LYS A 266 4.74 -21.14 5.04
C LYS A 266 3.43 -20.39 5.28
N ALA A 267 2.28 -21.07 5.23
CA ALA A 267 0.99 -20.46 5.54
C ALA A 267 0.90 -20.02 7.02
N THR A 268 1.38 -20.86 7.95
CA THR A 268 1.50 -20.51 9.37
C THR A 268 2.45 -19.34 9.59
N ILE A 269 3.60 -19.33 8.93
CA ILE A 269 4.56 -18.21 8.99
C ILE A 269 3.91 -16.92 8.50
N TYR A 270 3.28 -16.92 7.33
CA TYR A 270 2.58 -15.75 6.80
C TYR A 270 1.49 -15.24 7.76
N HIS A 271 0.65 -16.14 8.29
CA HIS A 271 -0.39 -15.79 9.25
C HIS A 271 0.13 -15.11 10.52
N ARG A 272 1.30 -15.52 11.01
CA ARG A 272 1.97 -14.88 12.15
C ARG A 272 2.52 -13.51 11.77
N HIS A 273 3.20 -13.42 10.63
CA HIS A 273 3.77 -12.17 10.11
C HIS A 273 2.72 -11.10 9.90
N MET A 274 1.49 -11.45 9.49
CA MET A 274 0.38 -10.48 9.38
C MET A 274 0.15 -9.67 10.68
N SER A 275 0.41 -10.26 11.86
CA SER A 275 0.34 -9.58 13.15
C SER A 275 1.71 -9.19 13.71
N LYS A 276 2.76 -9.30 12.89
CA LYS A 276 4.16 -8.96 13.19
C LYS A 276 4.64 -9.74 14.41
N ASP A 277 4.34 -11.04 14.41
CA ASP A 277 4.61 -11.98 15.49
C ASP A 277 4.00 -11.60 16.86
N ALA A 278 3.00 -10.71 16.90
CA ALA A 278 2.26 -10.45 18.13
C ALA A 278 1.48 -11.72 18.55
N LYS A 279 1.85 -12.28 19.70
CA LYS A 279 1.16 -13.42 20.32
C LYS A 279 -0.12 -12.96 21.00
N LEU A 280 -1.26 -13.31 20.42
CA LEU A 280 -2.58 -12.98 20.95
C LEU A 280 -3.27 -14.22 21.50
N ALA A 281 -3.81 -14.16 22.72
CA ALA A 281 -4.40 -15.32 23.38
C ALA A 281 -5.61 -15.93 22.64
N TRP A 282 -6.31 -15.12 21.83
CA TRP A 282 -7.50 -15.53 21.08
C TRP A 282 -7.24 -15.80 19.58
N LYS A 283 -6.03 -15.54 19.08
CA LYS A 283 -5.66 -15.81 17.69
C LYS A 283 -4.83 -17.10 17.66
N PRO A 284 -5.26 -18.15 16.94
CA PRO A 284 -4.44 -19.34 16.75
C PRO A 284 -3.07 -18.96 16.17
N TRP A 285 -2.01 -19.59 16.69
CA TRP A 285 -0.65 -19.35 16.21
C TRP A 285 -0.40 -20.05 14.87
N ASP A 286 -0.96 -21.25 14.71
CA ASP A 286 -0.95 -22.01 13.47
C ASP A 286 -2.09 -21.60 12.55
N CYS A 287 -1.94 -21.89 11.26
CA CYS A 287 -2.89 -21.59 10.21
C CYS A 287 -3.36 -22.88 9.53
N ASP A 288 -4.60 -23.28 9.80
CA ASP A 288 -5.23 -24.43 9.16
C ASP A 288 -5.56 -24.15 7.68
N ALA A 289 -6.05 -25.16 6.96
CA ALA A 289 -6.41 -25.01 5.54
C ALA A 289 -7.37 -23.84 5.25
N LYS A 290 -8.32 -23.57 6.15
CA LYS A 290 -9.27 -22.46 5.99
C LYS A 290 -8.56 -21.11 6.15
N CYS A 291 -7.76 -20.96 7.20
CA CYS A 291 -6.93 -19.79 7.44
C CYS A 291 -5.97 -19.52 6.25
N ALA A 292 -5.34 -20.57 5.73
CA ALA A 292 -4.40 -20.48 4.61
C ALA A 292 -5.09 -19.93 3.36
N LEU A 293 -6.25 -20.49 3.01
CA LEU A 293 -7.05 -20.04 1.89
C LEU A 293 -7.57 -18.61 2.08
N GLU A 294 -8.08 -18.25 3.27
CA GLU A 294 -8.54 -16.89 3.56
C GLU A 294 -7.42 -15.84 3.41
N ASN A 295 -6.22 -16.17 3.89
CA ASN A 295 -5.03 -15.32 3.77
C ASN A 295 -4.57 -15.19 2.31
N ALA A 296 -4.55 -16.29 1.55
CA ALA A 296 -4.19 -16.26 0.15
C ALA A 296 -5.23 -15.50 -0.70
N CYS A 297 -6.52 -15.62 -0.38
CA CYS A 297 -7.59 -14.86 -1.02
C CYS A 297 -7.45 -13.34 -0.77
N ARG A 298 -6.99 -12.92 0.41
CA ARG A 298 -6.65 -11.52 0.67
C ARG A 298 -5.52 -11.02 -0.23
N ILE A 299 -4.48 -11.84 -0.42
CA ILE A 299 -3.34 -11.49 -1.30
C ILE A 299 -3.80 -11.27 -2.74
N VAL A 300 -4.64 -12.17 -3.28
CA VAL A 300 -5.03 -12.11 -4.70
C VAL A 300 -6.14 -11.11 -5.00
N THR A 301 -6.85 -10.63 -3.98
CA THR A 301 -7.93 -9.65 -4.17
C THR A 301 -7.35 -8.27 -4.39
N SER A 302 -7.43 -7.77 -5.62
CA SER A 302 -6.98 -6.42 -6.01
C SER A 302 -8.10 -5.45 -6.37
N ALA A 303 -9.35 -5.90 -6.36
CA ALA A 303 -10.53 -5.06 -6.55
C ALA A 303 -11.58 -5.34 -5.46
N SER A 304 -12.00 -4.29 -4.75
CA SER A 304 -13.00 -4.38 -3.69
C SER A 304 -14.28 -5.07 -4.20
N THR A 305 -14.84 -5.97 -3.39
CA THR A 305 -16.03 -6.80 -3.68
C THR A 305 -15.92 -7.77 -4.87
N ASN A 306 -14.74 -7.92 -5.49
CA ASN A 306 -14.53 -8.85 -6.59
C ASN A 306 -13.75 -10.09 -6.13
N ASN A 307 -14.45 -11.22 -6.03
CA ASN A 307 -13.87 -12.49 -5.62
C ASN A 307 -13.36 -13.35 -6.78
N THR A 308 -13.34 -12.86 -8.01
CA THR A 308 -12.98 -13.67 -9.19
C THR A 308 -11.57 -14.29 -9.06
N ASP A 309 -10.62 -13.51 -8.55
CA ASP A 309 -9.23 -13.96 -8.36
C ASP A 309 -9.11 -15.04 -7.27
N CYS A 310 -9.85 -14.88 -6.17
CA CYS A 310 -9.93 -15.85 -5.08
C CYS A 310 -10.62 -17.14 -5.54
N ASN A 311 -11.74 -17.05 -6.27
CA ASN A 311 -12.42 -18.21 -6.84
C ASN A 311 -11.52 -18.99 -7.82
N TYR A 312 -10.68 -18.29 -8.60
CA TYR A 312 -9.69 -18.94 -9.45
C TYR A 312 -8.67 -19.72 -8.62
N LEU A 313 -8.12 -19.10 -7.58
CA LEU A 313 -7.17 -19.74 -6.67
C LEU A 313 -7.79 -20.98 -5.98
N GLU A 314 -9.01 -20.86 -5.47
CA GLU A 314 -9.75 -21.97 -4.86
C GLU A 314 -9.86 -23.18 -5.80
N ASN A 315 -10.18 -22.93 -7.08
CA ASN A 315 -10.29 -24.00 -8.09
C ASN A 315 -8.95 -24.67 -8.43
N LEU A 316 -7.82 -23.97 -8.28
CA LEU A 316 -6.49 -24.55 -8.48
C LEU A 316 -6.05 -25.45 -7.31
N THR A 317 -6.62 -25.22 -6.13
CA THR A 317 -6.17 -25.83 -4.87
C THR A 317 -7.14 -26.87 -4.32
N SER A 318 -8.36 -26.92 -4.89
CA SER A 318 -9.39 -27.94 -4.64
C SER A 318 -8.99 -29.31 -5.16
#